data_AF-A0A0K1RCF5-F1
#
_entry.id   AF-A0A0K1RCF5-F1
#
_cell.length_a   1.000
_cell.length_b   1.000
_cell.length_c   1.000
_cell.angle_alpha   90.00
_cell.angle_beta   90.00
_cell.angle_gamma   90.00
#
_symmetry.space_group_name_H-M   'P 1'
#
loop_
_entity.id
_entity.type
_entity.pdbx_description
1 polymer ?
#
loop_
_entity_poly.entity_id
_entity_poly.type
_entity_poly.pdbx_seq_one_letter_code
_entity_poly.pdbx_strand_id
1 'polypeptide(L)'
;MAKWLLEAPEDIWPDAAPAVQQRAMRWIDQAERLICARAPNIDRRIEQGLVDRLVVADIVEAMVTRAIDKTSRGGLDKLAYPEVSMEWTGDGGAGQGSLLYLTLDELMIVAPQQSQAAFTIRPRGMPPRAAEGAYR
;
A
#
# COMPACT_ATOMS: atom_id res chain seq x y z
N MET A 1 -5.85 2.37 17.92
CA MET A 1 -5.45 1.99 16.54
C MET A 1 -6.22 0.74 16.20
N ALA A 2 -6.76 0.65 14.99
CA ALA A 2 -7.37 -0.59 14.53
C ALA A 2 -6.27 -1.64 14.42
N LYS A 3 -6.48 -2.80 15.06
CA LYS A 3 -5.58 -3.94 15.01
C LYS A 3 -6.22 -4.96 14.08
N TRP A 4 -5.72 -5.08 12.86
CA TRP A 4 -6.36 -5.93 11.84
C TRP A 4 -5.85 -7.36 11.93
N LEU A 5 -4.55 -7.53 12.17
CA LEU A 5 -3.94 -8.82 12.43
C LEU A 5 -4.15 -9.21 13.90
N LEU A 6 -4.98 -10.24 14.13
CA LEU A 6 -5.35 -10.70 15.48
C LEU A 6 -4.48 -11.85 15.98
N GLU A 7 -3.87 -12.59 15.06
CA GLU A 7 -3.02 -13.74 15.35
C GLU A 7 -1.67 -13.31 15.92
N ALA A 8 -1.12 -14.13 16.82
CA ALA A 8 0.19 -13.86 17.38
C ALA A 8 1.28 -14.17 16.33
N PRO A 9 2.42 -13.45 16.34
CA PRO A 9 3.54 -13.77 15.46
C PRO A 9 4.05 -15.21 15.61
N GLU A 10 3.83 -15.82 16.77
CA GLU A 10 4.17 -17.21 17.11
C GLU A 10 3.30 -18.23 16.35
N ASP A 11 2.05 -17.88 16.05
CA ASP A 11 1.12 -18.72 15.31
C ASP A 11 1.35 -18.63 13.80
N ILE A 12 1.69 -17.44 13.30
CA ILE A 12 1.90 -17.16 11.88
C ILE A 12 3.29 -17.61 11.41
N TRP A 13 4.33 -17.36 12.21
CA TRP A 13 5.72 -17.74 11.90
C TRP A 13 6.33 -18.61 13.01
N PRO A 14 5.89 -19.87 13.13
CA PRO A 14 6.35 -20.77 14.21
C PRO A 14 7.85 -21.09 14.09
N ASP A 15 8.40 -21.10 12.87
CA ASP A 15 9.80 -21.44 12.60
C ASP A 15 10.75 -20.23 12.73
N ALA A 16 10.23 -19.02 12.97
CA ALA A 16 11.05 -17.83 13.12
C ALA A 16 11.80 -17.83 14.47
N ALA A 17 13.06 -17.40 14.45
CA ALA A 17 13.84 -17.27 15.69
C ALA A 17 13.14 -16.31 16.69
N PRO A 18 13.26 -16.53 18.02
CA PRO A 18 12.56 -15.71 19.01
C PRO A 18 12.86 -14.21 18.92
N ALA A 19 14.07 -13.84 18.51
CA ALA A 19 14.46 -12.45 18.28
C ALA A 19 13.74 -11.82 17.06
N VAL A 20 13.39 -12.64 16.06
CA VAL A 20 12.61 -12.23 14.89
C VAL A 20 11.13 -12.10 15.25
N GLN A 21 10.58 -13.01 16.06
CA GLN A 21 9.20 -12.93 16.54
C GLN A 21 8.95 -11.64 17.37
N GLN A 22 9.88 -11.27 18.26
CA GLN A 22 9.79 -9.99 18.98
C GLN A 22 9.85 -8.76 18.07
N ARG A 23 10.61 -8.84 16.96
CA ARG A 23 10.67 -7.78 15.96
C ARG A 23 9.43 -7.75 15.07
N ALA A 24 8.84 -8.91 14.76
CA ALA A 24 7.63 -9.03 13.98
C ALA A 24 6.48 -8.25 14.62
N MET A 25 6.33 -8.29 15.95
CA MET A 25 5.35 -7.45 16.67
C MET A 25 5.50 -5.95 16.34
N ARG A 26 6.74 -5.45 16.33
CA ARG A 26 7.03 -4.04 15.99
C ARG A 26 6.80 -3.76 14.52
N TRP A 27 7.07 -4.72 13.64
CA TRP A 27 6.82 -4.58 12.21
C TRP A 27 5.34 -4.60 11.87
N ILE A 28 4.53 -5.39 12.58
CA ILE A 28 3.06 -5.36 12.49
C ILE A 28 2.56 -3.96 12.83
N ASP A 29 2.95 -3.40 13.99
CA ASP A 29 2.57 -2.03 14.38
C ASP A 29 2.98 -0.97 13.34
N GLN A 30 4.17 -1.13 12.74
CA GLN A 30 4.67 -0.23 11.70
C GLN A 30 3.91 -0.39 10.39
N ALA A 31 3.58 -1.61 9.98
CA ALA A 31 2.82 -1.90 8.78
C ALA A 31 1.40 -1.34 8.88
N GLU A 32 0.72 -1.52 10.02
CA GLU A 32 -0.60 -0.94 10.26
C GLU A 32 -0.56 0.60 10.19
N ARG A 33 0.45 1.24 10.80
CA ARG A 33 0.63 2.70 10.69
C ARG A 33 0.88 3.15 9.26
N LEU A 34 1.67 2.39 8.49
CA LEU A 34 1.97 2.70 7.10
C LEU A 34 0.70 2.63 6.25
N ILE A 35 -0.12 1.60 6.43
CA ILE A 35 -1.40 1.45 5.76
C ILE A 35 -2.34 2.61 6.12
N CYS A 36 -2.49 2.95 7.41
CA CYS A 36 -3.30 4.10 7.85
C CYS A 36 -2.81 5.43 7.24
N ALA A 37 -1.48 5.62 7.13
CA ALA A 37 -0.90 6.83 6.55
C ALA A 37 -1.17 6.92 5.03
N ARG A 38 -1.22 5.77 4.33
CA ARG A 38 -1.46 5.70 2.88
C ARG A 38 -2.95 5.70 2.51
N ALA A 39 -3.81 5.14 3.37
CA ALA A 39 -5.25 5.10 3.21
C ALA A 39 -5.96 5.56 4.49
N PRO A 40 -6.05 6.87 4.73
CA PRO A 40 -6.65 7.41 5.97
C PRO A 40 -8.12 7.04 6.19
N ASN A 41 -8.82 6.57 5.16
CA ASN A 41 -10.22 6.16 5.20
C ASN A 41 -10.41 4.63 5.24
N ILE A 42 -9.35 3.85 5.43
CA ILE A 42 -9.41 2.38 5.38
C ILE A 42 -10.37 1.81 6.43
N ASP A 43 -10.36 2.33 7.66
CA ASP A 43 -11.26 1.88 8.73
C ASP A 43 -12.73 2.05 8.35
N ARG A 44 -13.08 3.22 7.81
CA ARG A 44 -14.45 3.48 7.31
C ARG A 44 -14.82 2.56 6.15
N ARG A 45 -13.88 2.24 5.27
CA ARG A 45 -14.11 1.32 4.15
C ARG A 45 -14.33 -0.11 4.62
N ILE A 46 -13.66 -0.53 5.69
CA ILE A 46 -13.88 -1.83 6.33
C ILE A 46 -15.27 -1.86 6.97
N GLU A 47 -15.64 -0.83 7.74
CA GLU A 47 -16.97 -0.73 8.37
C GLU A 47 -18.10 -0.75 7.34
N GLN A 48 -17.87 -0.17 6.16
CA GLN A 48 -18.83 -0.13 5.05
C GLN A 48 -18.82 -1.41 4.20
N GLY A 49 -17.95 -2.38 4.48
CA GLY A 49 -17.81 -3.62 3.70
C GLY A 49 -17.23 -3.41 2.30
N LEU A 50 -16.62 -2.25 2.03
CA LEU A 50 -15.94 -1.95 0.76
C LEU A 50 -14.57 -2.62 0.64
N VAL A 51 -13.98 -2.99 1.79
CA VAL A 51 -12.75 -3.74 1.91
C VAL A 51 -12.94 -4.75 3.02
N ASP A 52 -12.61 -6.02 2.77
CA ASP A 52 -12.65 -7.03 3.83
C ASP A 52 -11.49 -6.80 4.81
N ARG A 53 -11.78 -6.88 6.11
CA ARG A 53 -10.76 -6.80 7.17
C ARG A 53 -9.71 -7.90 7.00
N LEU A 54 -10.11 -9.10 6.58
CA LEU A 54 -9.19 -10.22 6.40
C LEU A 54 -8.16 -9.92 5.31
N VAL A 55 -8.60 -9.30 4.21
CA VAL A 55 -7.69 -8.88 3.13
C VAL A 55 -6.65 -7.88 3.64
N VAL A 56 -7.03 -6.94 4.51
CA VAL A 56 -6.07 -5.99 5.10
C VAL A 56 -5.10 -6.71 6.05
N ALA A 57 -5.58 -7.71 6.79
CA ALA A 57 -4.72 -8.54 7.65
C ALA A 57 -3.71 -9.35 6.83
N ASP A 58 -4.13 -9.98 5.73
CA ASP A 58 -3.28 -10.72 4.80
C ASP A 58 -2.18 -9.83 4.20
N ILE A 59 -2.52 -8.57 3.89
CA ILE A 59 -1.53 -7.59 3.40
C ILE A 59 -0.49 -7.27 4.47
N VAL A 60 -0.91 -7.08 5.72
CA VAL A 60 0.02 -6.86 6.85
C VAL A 60 0.93 -8.08 7.04
N GLU A 61 0.36 -9.29 7.00
CA GLU A 61 1.12 -10.53 7.09
C GLU A 61 2.13 -10.66 5.95
N ALA A 62 1.73 -10.42 4.71
CA ALA A 62 2.61 -10.50 3.55
C ALA A 62 3.76 -9.49 3.63
N MET A 63 3.49 -8.26 4.11
CA MET A 63 4.51 -7.25 4.35
C MET A 63 5.55 -7.71 5.38
N VAL A 64 5.10 -8.29 6.50
CA VAL A 64 5.98 -8.73 7.59
C VAL A 64 6.74 -9.99 7.19
N THR A 65 6.11 -10.92 6.47
CA THR A 65 6.77 -12.12 5.91
C THR A 65 7.92 -11.72 4.98
N ARG A 66 7.70 -10.77 4.06
CA ARG A 66 8.78 -10.25 3.20
C ARG A 66 9.91 -9.60 4.00
N ALA A 67 9.59 -8.90 5.08
CA ALA A 67 10.60 -8.30 5.96
C ALA A 67 11.43 -9.38 6.70
N ILE A 68 10.79 -10.44 7.18
CA ILE A 68 11.44 -11.60 7.80
C ILE A 68 12.37 -12.28 6.78
N ASP A 69 11.87 -12.55 5.57
CA ASP A 69 12.64 -13.19 4.49
C ASP A 69 13.86 -12.35 4.10
N LYS A 70 13.69 -11.03 3.95
CA LYS A 70 14.82 -10.13 3.63
C LYS A 70 15.87 -10.09 4.74
N THR A 71 15.44 -10.19 6.01
CA THR A 71 16.34 -10.21 7.17
C THR A 71 17.08 -11.54 7.28
N SER A 72 16.39 -12.67 7.05
CA SER A 72 16.99 -14.00 7.11
C SER A 72 18.04 -14.23 6.01
N ARG A 73 17.83 -13.63 4.83
CA ARG A 73 18.79 -13.66 3.70
C ARG A 73 19.97 -12.69 3.88
N GLY A 74 20.09 -12.01 5.01
CA GLY A 74 21.20 -11.09 5.30
C GLY A 74 21.25 -9.84 4.40
N GLY A 75 20.14 -9.47 3.75
CA GLY A 75 20.10 -8.33 2.81
C GLY A 75 20.91 -8.54 1.52
N LEU A 76 21.29 -9.78 1.19
CA LEU A 76 21.94 -10.11 -0.07
C LEU A 76 20.95 -10.00 -1.23
N ASP A 77 21.07 -8.91 -1.98
CA ASP A 77 20.34 -8.68 -3.24
C ASP A 77 21.02 -9.38 -4.44
N LYS A 78 22.31 -9.73 -4.29
CA LYS A 78 23.13 -10.31 -5.36
C LYS A 78 24.07 -11.39 -4.82
N LEU A 79 23.93 -12.61 -5.35
CA LEU A 79 24.92 -13.66 -5.24
C LEU A 79 25.61 -13.79 -6.61
N ALA A 80 26.87 -13.36 -6.67
CA ALA A 80 27.69 -13.48 -7.86
C ALA A 80 28.73 -14.58 -7.67
N TYR A 81 28.56 -15.69 -8.37
CA TYR A 81 29.65 -16.62 -8.68
C TYR A 81 30.18 -16.28 -10.08
N PRO A 82 31.47 -16.49 -10.38
CA PRO A 82 32.07 -16.09 -11.66
C PRO A 82 31.40 -16.72 -12.90
N GLU A 83 30.55 -17.72 -12.71
CA GLU A 83 29.92 -18.52 -13.77
C GLU A 83 28.40 -18.32 -13.87
N VAL A 84 27.76 -17.79 -12.80
CA VAL A 84 26.31 -17.60 -12.72
C VAL A 84 26.01 -16.35 -11.89
N SER A 85 25.35 -15.36 -12.50
CA SER A 85 24.75 -14.22 -11.80
C SER A 85 23.26 -14.50 -11.56
N MET A 86 22.87 -14.67 -10.31
CA MET A 86 21.46 -14.80 -9.93
C MET A 86 21.01 -13.47 -9.34
N GLU A 87 20.16 -12.75 -10.06
CA GLU A 87 19.57 -11.49 -9.62
C GLU A 87 18.12 -11.76 -9.19
N TRP A 88 17.81 -11.45 -7.94
CA TRP A 88 16.42 -11.42 -7.50
C TRP A 88 15.82 -10.08 -7.89
N THR A 89 14.85 -10.10 -8.80
CA THR A 89 14.13 -8.89 -9.22
C THR A 89 13.34 -8.34 -8.03
N GLY A 90 13.93 -7.39 -7.32
CA GLY A 90 13.29 -6.61 -6.26
C GLY A 90 12.47 -5.41 -6.77
N ASP A 91 12.41 -5.21 -8.09
CA ASP A 91 11.77 -4.05 -8.71
C ASP A 91 10.28 -4.31 -8.98
N GLY A 92 9.45 -3.88 -8.03
CA GLY A 92 7.99 -3.85 -8.21
C GLY A 92 7.19 -3.16 -7.08
N GLY A 93 7.83 -2.66 -6.03
CA GLY A 93 7.17 -2.04 -4.88
C GLY A 93 7.45 -0.56 -4.72
N ALA A 94 6.47 0.22 -4.26
CA ALA A 94 6.56 1.66 -3.99
C ALA A 94 7.37 1.97 -2.70
N GLY A 95 8.60 1.47 -2.61
CA GLY A 95 9.41 1.56 -1.40
C GLY A 95 10.85 1.06 -1.54
N GLN A 96 11.52 1.36 -2.66
CA GLN A 96 12.96 1.05 -2.86
C GLN A 96 13.78 1.55 -1.66
N GLY A 97 14.23 0.62 -0.81
CA GLY A 97 15.04 0.89 0.39
C GLY A 97 14.36 0.70 1.75
N SER A 98 13.03 0.62 1.82
CA SER A 98 12.31 0.33 3.08
C SER A 98 12.16 -1.18 3.28
N LEU A 99 12.34 -1.65 4.52
CA LEU A 99 12.11 -3.06 4.88
C LEU A 99 10.62 -3.43 4.76
N LEU A 100 9.74 -2.48 5.11
CA LEU A 100 8.30 -2.61 4.99
C LEU A 100 7.82 -1.76 3.82
N TYR A 101 7.19 -2.41 2.85
CA TYR A 101 6.65 -1.74 1.66
C TYR A 101 5.38 -2.45 1.19
N LEU A 102 4.47 -1.66 0.60
CA LEU A 102 3.33 -2.16 -0.15
C LEU A 102 3.77 -2.42 -1.59
N THR A 103 3.42 -3.58 -2.11
CA THR A 103 3.46 -3.85 -3.55
C THR A 103 2.40 -3.02 -4.27
N LEU A 104 2.51 -2.89 -5.59
CA LEU A 104 1.54 -2.12 -6.37
C LEU A 104 0.12 -2.68 -6.22
N ASP A 105 -0.04 -4.00 -6.23
CA ASP A 105 -1.34 -4.66 -6.12
C ASP A 105 -1.99 -4.43 -4.75
N GLU A 106 -1.21 -4.59 -3.66
CA GLU A 106 -1.66 -4.29 -2.30
C GLU A 106 -2.05 -2.82 -2.14
N LEU A 107 -1.27 -1.93 -2.76
CA LEU A 107 -1.59 -0.51 -2.79
C LEU A 107 -2.89 -0.23 -3.54
N MET A 108 -3.18 -0.92 -4.64
CA MET A 108 -4.45 -0.75 -5.37
C MET A 108 -5.66 -1.22 -4.58
N ILE A 109 -5.50 -2.22 -3.72
CA ILE A 109 -6.57 -2.69 -2.82
C ILE A 109 -6.81 -1.66 -1.70
N VAL A 110 -5.73 -1.20 -1.06
CA VAL A 110 -5.76 -0.36 0.13
C VAL A 110 -6.00 1.11 -0.19
N ALA A 111 -5.39 1.64 -1.25
CA ALA A 111 -5.49 3.06 -1.58
C ALA A 111 -6.90 3.40 -2.10
N PRO A 112 -7.45 4.56 -1.72
CA PRO A 112 -8.68 5.04 -2.32
C PRO A 112 -8.43 5.32 -3.81
N GLN A 113 -9.23 4.72 -4.69
CA GLN A 113 -9.31 5.16 -6.08
C GLN A 113 -9.92 6.57 -6.07
N GLN A 114 -9.08 7.60 -6.04
CA GLN A 114 -9.55 8.95 -6.28
C GLN A 114 -10.04 9.00 -7.72
N SER A 115 -11.35 8.86 -7.92
CA SER A 115 -12.00 9.27 -9.14
C SER A 115 -11.78 10.78 -9.27
N GLN A 116 -10.68 11.18 -9.92
CA GLN A 116 -10.50 12.56 -10.37
C GLN A 116 -11.50 12.82 -11.49
N ALA A 117 -12.77 13.05 -11.11
CA ALA A 117 -13.74 13.68 -11.98
C ALA A 117 -13.37 15.18 -12.06
N ALA A 118 -12.35 15.49 -12.86
CA ALA A 118 -11.91 16.86 -13.11
C ALA A 118 -11.96 17.16 -14.60
N PHE A 119 -13.16 17.17 -15.17
CA PHE A 119 -13.43 17.98 -16.35
C PHE A 119 -14.51 19.01 -15.98
N THR A 120 -14.11 20.28 -15.99
CA THR A 120 -15.05 21.40 -15.96
C THR A 120 -15.40 21.74 -17.41
N ILE A 121 -16.62 21.43 -17.84
CA ILE A 121 -17.13 21.93 -19.12
C ILE A 121 -17.41 23.42 -18.92
N ARG A 122 -16.56 24.30 -19.47
CA ARG A 122 -16.92 25.71 -19.62
C ARG A 122 -18.01 25.79 -20.69
N PRO A 123 -19.23 26.28 -20.39
CA PRO A 123 -20.21 26.52 -21.44
C PRO A 123 -19.65 27.55 -22.41
N ARG A 124 -19.42 27.12 -23.66
CA ARG A 124 -18.89 27.95 -24.73
C ARG A 124 -20.03 28.75 -25.34
N GLY A 125 -19.98 30.07 -25.17
CA GLY A 125 -20.74 31.02 -25.99
C GLY A 125 -22.15 31.34 -25.48
N MET A 126 -22.25 32.33 -24.60
CA MET A 126 -23.43 33.19 -24.61
C MET A 126 -23.24 34.16 -25.79
N PRO A 127 -24.10 34.15 -26.83
CA PRO A 127 -24.00 35.14 -27.90
C PRO A 127 -24.31 36.53 -27.30
N PRO A 128 -23.63 37.60 -27.75
CA PRO A 128 -23.96 38.95 -27.32
C PRO A 128 -25.42 39.23 -27.71
N ARG A 129 -26.24 39.58 -26.72
CA ARG A 129 -27.57 40.16 -26.96
C ARG A 129 -27.33 41.42 -27.79
N ALA A 130 -27.73 41.39 -29.06
CA ALA A 130 -27.81 42.59 -29.87
C ALA A 130 -28.66 43.61 -29.09
N ALA A 131 -28.09 44.77 -28.79
CA ALA A 131 -28.85 45.87 -28.23
C ALA A 131 -29.85 46.33 -29.30
N GLU A 132 -31.13 46.04 -29.09
CA GLU A 132 -32.21 46.61 -29.87
C GLU A 132 -32.19 48.13 -29.70
N GLY A 133 -32.00 48.84 -30.80
CA GLY A 133 -32.43 50.23 -30.96
C GLY A 133 -31.38 51.31 -30.70
N ALA A 134 -30.59 51.63 -31.73
CA ALA A 134 -30.09 52.98 -31.95
C ALA A 134 -29.71 53.20 -33.43
N TYR A 135 -30.63 52.90 -34.35
CA TYR A 135 -30.67 53.55 -35.66
C TYR A 135 -31.88 54.48 -35.68
N ARG A 136 -31.65 55.76 -35.46
CA ARG A 136 -32.32 56.90 -36.09
C ARG A 136 -31.68 58.21 -35.62
#